data_AF-A0A0G2EXS3-F1
#
_entry.id   AF-A0A0G2EXS3-F1
#
_cell.length_a   1.000
_cell.length_b   1.000
_cell.length_c   1.000
_cell.angle_alpha   90.00
_cell.angle_beta   90.00
_cell.angle_gamma   90.00
#
_symmetry.space_group_name_H-M   'P 1'
#
loop_
_entity.id
_entity.type
_entity.pdbx_description
1 polymer ?
#
loop_
_entity_poly.entity_id
_entity_poly.type
_entity_poly.pdbx_seq_one_letter_code
_entity_poly.pdbx_strand_id
1 'polypeptide(L)'
;MQKGPVLLTDEQLSAYDGSDPSKPIYLALNGTIYDVTPGRHFYGPGGGYHFFAGRDAARAFVTGCFDTDLTPDLRGAEDMYIPTDVAGEDEEAGLSPEDIAARDERERRAARDKVDAVVDGWAHVFSGATGKEYLAVGKVLREEGWLDRLPRRELCGKAAELRPKGRVKRKKGAKKAKEEGGQQ
;
A
#
# COMPACT_ATOMS: atom_id res chain seq x y z
N MET A 1 -21.62 -2.62 28.48
CA MET A 1 -21.02 -3.96 28.34
C MET A 1 -19.75 -3.80 27.51
N GLN A 2 -18.57 -3.91 28.12
CA GLN A 2 -17.32 -3.90 27.34
C GLN A 2 -17.24 -5.25 26.63
N LYS A 3 -17.64 -5.29 25.35
CA LYS A 3 -17.37 -6.45 24.49
C LYS A 3 -15.85 -6.54 24.35
N GLY A 4 -15.28 -7.71 24.65
CA GLY A 4 -13.85 -7.96 24.47
C GLY A 4 -13.41 -7.76 23.02
N PRO A 5 -12.10 -7.86 22.74
CA PRO A 5 -11.58 -7.65 21.39
C PRO A 5 -12.22 -8.64 20.41
N VAL A 6 -12.63 -8.12 19.25
CA VAL A 6 -13.18 -8.92 18.14
C VAL A 6 -12.05 -9.74 17.54
N LEU A 7 -12.18 -11.06 17.52
CA LEU A 7 -11.21 -11.96 16.90
C LEU A 7 -11.94 -12.76 15.83
N LEU A 8 -11.56 -12.58 14.57
CA LEU A 8 -12.24 -13.19 13.43
C LEU A 8 -11.22 -13.79 12.47
N THR A 9 -11.49 -14.95 11.90
CA THR A 9 -10.76 -15.41 10.70
C THR A 9 -11.13 -14.54 9.49
N ASP A 10 -10.36 -14.63 8.40
CA ASP A 10 -10.71 -13.92 7.15
C ASP A 10 -12.12 -14.31 6.64
N GLU A 11 -12.49 -15.59 6.77
CA GLU A 11 -13.83 -16.07 6.40
C GLU A 11 -14.92 -15.46 7.29
N GLN A 12 -14.71 -15.41 8.61
CA GLN A 12 -15.67 -14.80 9.53
C GLN A 12 -15.79 -13.29 9.32
N LEU A 13 -14.68 -12.61 9.02
CA LEU A 13 -14.66 -11.19 8.71
C LEU A 13 -15.53 -10.85 7.50
N SER A 14 -15.58 -11.74 6.49
CA SER A 14 -16.39 -11.55 5.27
C SER A 14 -17.89 -11.35 5.53
N ALA A 15 -18.40 -11.84 6.66
CA ALA A 15 -19.79 -11.67 7.06
C ALA A 15 -20.14 -10.26 7.59
N TYR A 16 -19.16 -9.35 7.66
CA TYR A 16 -19.27 -7.97 8.16
C TYR A 16 -19.04 -6.95 7.03
N ASP A 17 -19.49 -7.26 5.81
CA ASP A 17 -19.42 -6.40 4.63
C ASP A 17 -20.52 -5.31 4.57
N GLY A 18 -21.48 -5.37 5.50
CA GLY A 18 -22.61 -4.45 5.58
C GLY A 18 -23.86 -4.86 4.79
N SER A 19 -23.85 -6.02 4.14
CA SER A 19 -25.04 -6.62 3.50
C SER A 19 -26.15 -6.92 4.51
N ASP A 20 -25.78 -7.35 5.72
CA ASP A 20 -26.68 -7.49 6.86
C ASP A 20 -26.74 -6.16 7.65
N PRO A 21 -27.89 -5.45 7.66
CA PRO A 21 -28.01 -4.18 8.38
C PRO A 21 -27.99 -4.34 9.90
N SER A 22 -28.18 -5.55 10.43
CA SER A 22 -28.09 -5.83 11.87
C SER A 22 -26.65 -5.98 12.37
N LYS A 23 -25.69 -6.14 11.45
CA LYS A 23 -24.27 -6.28 11.76
C LYS A 23 -23.51 -4.96 11.56
N PRO A 24 -22.44 -4.74 12.34
CA PRO A 24 -21.49 -3.68 12.04
C PRO A 24 -20.76 -3.97 10.73
N ILE A 25 -20.15 -2.92 10.17
CA ILE A 25 -19.30 -3.03 8.99
C ILE A 25 -17.85 -3.00 9.46
N TYR A 26 -17.11 -4.04 9.13
CA TYR A 26 -15.70 -4.15 9.47
C TYR A 26 -14.81 -4.02 8.24
N LEU A 27 -13.65 -3.41 8.45
CA LEU A 27 -12.56 -3.34 7.49
C LEU A 27 -11.31 -3.73 8.26
N ALA A 28 -10.49 -4.60 7.69
CA ALA A 28 -9.20 -4.92 8.26
C ALA A 28 -8.06 -4.25 7.50
N LEU A 29 -7.05 -3.85 8.25
CA LEU A 29 -5.79 -3.31 7.74
C LEU A 29 -4.65 -3.96 8.53
N ASN A 30 -3.86 -4.75 7.81
CA ASN A 30 -2.67 -5.42 8.33
C ASN A 30 -2.98 -6.21 9.62
N GLY A 31 -4.04 -7.03 9.54
CA GLY A 31 -4.53 -7.86 10.63
C GLY A 31 -5.28 -7.11 11.74
N THR A 32 -5.43 -5.79 11.69
CA THR A 32 -6.24 -5.03 12.66
C THR A 32 -7.64 -4.78 12.13
N ILE A 33 -8.66 -5.10 12.92
CA ILE A 33 -10.07 -4.92 12.54
C ILE A 33 -10.54 -3.55 13.04
N TYR A 34 -11.12 -2.77 12.14
CA TYR A 34 -11.70 -1.48 12.42
C TYR A 34 -13.21 -1.50 12.19
N ASP A 35 -13.96 -0.94 13.13
CA ASP A 35 -15.38 -0.66 12.96
C ASP A 35 -15.56 0.61 12.13
N VAL A 36 -16.05 0.43 10.91
CA VAL A 36 -16.33 1.51 9.95
C VAL A 36 -17.83 1.71 9.75
N THR A 37 -18.66 1.17 10.66
CA THR A 37 -20.13 1.32 10.63
C THR A 37 -20.59 2.79 10.56
N PRO A 38 -19.97 3.76 11.26
CA PRO A 38 -20.32 5.17 11.08
C PRO A 38 -20.17 5.68 9.63
N GLY A 39 -19.27 5.05 8.86
CA GLY A 39 -19.07 5.27 7.43
C GLY A 39 -19.95 4.41 6.52
N ARG A 40 -21.12 3.91 6.97
CA ARG A 40 -21.95 2.98 6.18
C ARG A 40 -22.31 3.47 4.78
N HIS A 41 -22.46 4.76 4.55
CA HIS A 41 -22.71 5.32 3.20
C HIS A 41 -21.52 5.14 2.24
N PHE A 42 -20.31 4.94 2.77
CA PHE A 42 -19.10 4.68 2.02
C PHE A 42 -18.78 3.20 1.87
N TYR A 43 -18.90 2.43 2.95
CA TYR A 43 -18.47 1.02 3.01
C TYR A 43 -19.62 0.01 2.92
N GLY A 44 -20.87 0.44 3.14
CA GLY A 44 -22.03 -0.42 2.98
C GLY A 44 -22.41 -0.63 1.51
N PRO A 45 -23.40 -1.50 1.24
CA PRO A 45 -23.85 -1.79 -0.12
C PRO A 45 -24.17 -0.52 -0.91
N GLY A 46 -23.62 -0.41 -2.13
CA GLY A 46 -23.76 0.76 -3.01
C GLY A 46 -22.78 1.90 -2.71
N GLY A 47 -22.01 1.82 -1.64
CA GLY A 47 -20.95 2.77 -1.31
C GLY A 47 -19.70 2.57 -2.18
N GLY A 48 -19.02 3.66 -2.52
CA GLY A 48 -17.83 3.64 -3.38
C GLY A 48 -16.60 2.92 -2.79
N TYR A 49 -16.60 2.60 -1.50
CA TYR A 49 -15.53 1.87 -0.80
C TYR A 49 -16.00 0.51 -0.28
N HIS A 50 -17.17 0.03 -0.72
CA HIS A 50 -17.75 -1.23 -0.26
C HIS A 50 -16.85 -2.45 -0.47
N PHE A 51 -16.00 -2.43 -1.50
CA PHE A 51 -15.04 -3.51 -1.77
C PHE A 51 -13.99 -3.71 -0.66
N PHE A 52 -13.82 -2.76 0.26
CA PHE A 52 -12.98 -2.93 1.45
C PHE A 52 -13.71 -3.55 2.64
N ALA A 53 -15.04 -3.58 2.61
CA ALA A 53 -15.83 -4.11 3.71
C ALA A 53 -15.68 -5.65 3.81
N GLY A 54 -15.65 -6.15 5.05
CA GLY A 54 -15.54 -7.57 5.36
C GLY A 54 -14.20 -8.21 4.99
N ARG A 55 -13.12 -7.46 4.78
CA ARG A 55 -11.83 -8.06 4.41
C ARG A 55 -10.63 -7.25 4.90
N ASP A 56 -9.48 -7.91 4.88
CA ASP A 56 -8.18 -7.23 5.04
C ASP A 56 -7.61 -6.86 3.68
N ALA A 57 -7.46 -5.56 3.43
CA ALA A 57 -7.03 -5.02 2.15
C ALA A 57 -5.74 -4.21 2.27
N ALA A 58 -4.87 -4.56 3.22
CA ALA A 58 -3.60 -3.87 3.46
C ALA A 58 -2.80 -3.57 2.19
N ARG A 59 -2.68 -4.56 1.30
CA ARG A 59 -1.91 -4.39 0.06
C ARG A 59 -2.50 -3.31 -0.84
N ALA A 60 -3.82 -3.27 -1.01
CA ALA A 60 -4.50 -2.27 -1.82
C ALA A 60 -4.25 -0.83 -1.32
N PHE A 61 -4.18 -0.61 0.00
CA PHE A 61 -3.84 0.71 0.56
C PHE A 61 -2.41 1.16 0.25
N VAL A 62 -1.49 0.21 0.08
CA VAL A 62 -0.09 0.46 -0.30
C VAL A 62 0.03 0.68 -1.81
N THR A 63 -0.54 -0.23 -2.61
CA THR A 63 -0.36 -0.23 -4.07
C THR A 63 -1.31 0.71 -4.81
N GLY A 64 -2.40 1.14 -4.16
CA GLY A 64 -3.47 1.93 -4.79
C GLY A 64 -4.25 1.14 -5.86
N CYS A 65 -4.18 -0.19 -5.83
CA CYS A 65 -4.85 -1.12 -6.75
C CYS A 65 -6.05 -1.77 -6.06
N PHE A 66 -7.16 -1.05 -6.06
CA PHE A 66 -8.36 -1.42 -5.30
C PHE A 66 -9.17 -2.57 -5.91
N ASP A 67 -8.90 -2.94 -7.17
CA ASP A 67 -9.59 -4.05 -7.84
C ASP A 67 -8.83 -5.39 -7.70
N THR A 68 -7.50 -5.35 -7.57
CA THR A 68 -6.64 -6.55 -7.69
C THR A 68 -5.86 -6.89 -6.43
N ASP A 69 -5.65 -5.94 -5.51
CA ASP A 69 -4.83 -6.08 -4.31
C ASP A 69 -5.64 -6.05 -3.01
N LEU A 70 -6.90 -6.48 -3.05
CA LEU A 70 -7.76 -6.62 -1.86
C LEU A 70 -7.35 -7.83 -1.00
N THR A 71 -6.12 -7.79 -0.48
CA THR A 71 -5.47 -8.85 0.28
C THR A 71 -4.58 -8.30 1.40
N PRO A 72 -4.38 -9.05 2.49
CA PRO A 72 -3.39 -8.73 3.53
C PRO A 72 -1.93 -8.94 3.11
N ASP A 73 -1.63 -9.59 1.99
CA ASP A 73 -0.25 -9.94 1.60
C ASP A 73 0.57 -8.72 1.14
N LEU A 74 1.43 -8.21 2.01
CA LEU A 74 2.32 -7.08 1.73
C LEU A 74 3.64 -7.49 1.03
N ARG A 75 3.92 -8.79 0.85
CA ARG A 75 5.19 -9.24 0.25
C ARG A 75 5.29 -8.73 -1.20
N GLY A 76 6.42 -8.11 -1.54
CA GLY A 76 6.64 -7.53 -2.88
C GLY A 76 5.94 -6.20 -3.12
N ALA A 77 5.16 -5.67 -2.15
CA ALA A 77 4.65 -4.31 -2.27
C ALA A 77 5.78 -3.27 -2.17
N GLU A 78 6.89 -3.62 -1.51
CA GLU A 78 8.09 -2.78 -1.43
C GLU A 78 8.70 -2.48 -2.80
N ASP A 79 8.53 -3.36 -3.78
CA ASP A 79 9.06 -3.16 -5.14
C ASP A 79 8.48 -1.89 -5.79
N MET A 80 7.31 -1.40 -5.32
CA MET A 80 6.69 -0.13 -5.75
C MET A 80 7.60 1.08 -5.47
N TYR A 81 8.44 1.00 -4.43
CA TYR A 81 9.31 2.08 -4.00
C TYR A 81 10.76 1.92 -4.46
N ILE A 82 11.07 0.83 -5.16
CA ILE A 82 12.41 0.53 -5.68
C ILE A 82 12.50 1.01 -7.13
N PRO A 83 13.52 1.84 -7.47
CA PRO A 83 13.71 2.31 -8.82
C PRO A 83 13.76 1.18 -9.86
N THR A 84 13.17 1.42 -11.04
CA THR A 84 13.14 0.42 -12.13
C THR A 84 14.47 0.29 -12.87
N ASP A 85 15.21 1.38 -12.93
CA ASP A 85 16.51 1.53 -13.57
C ASP A 85 17.56 1.55 -12.47
N VAL A 86 18.40 0.52 -12.49
CA VAL A 86 19.70 0.54 -11.82
C VAL A 86 20.52 1.70 -12.39
N ALA A 87 21.42 2.27 -11.59
CA ALA A 87 22.37 3.27 -12.09
C ALA A 87 22.96 2.76 -13.42
N GLY A 88 22.98 3.62 -14.45
CA GLY A 88 23.35 3.19 -15.80
C GLY A 88 24.66 2.40 -15.82
N GLU A 89 24.84 1.55 -16.84
CA GLU A 89 25.96 0.60 -16.98
C GLU A 89 27.34 1.20 -16.60
N ASP A 90 27.55 2.49 -16.90
CA ASP A 90 28.75 3.26 -16.59
C ASP A 90 28.98 3.58 -15.09
N GLU A 91 27.93 3.68 -14.25
CA GLU A 91 28.04 3.90 -12.80
C GLU A 91 28.16 2.59 -12.02
N GLU A 92 27.66 1.47 -12.55
CA GLU A 92 27.89 0.13 -11.99
C GLU A 92 29.26 -0.45 -12.36
N ALA A 93 29.86 -0.04 -13.49
CA ALA A 93 31.19 -0.47 -13.91
C ALA A 93 32.33 -0.14 -12.91
N GLY A 94 32.08 0.73 -11.93
CA GLY A 94 33.04 1.10 -10.88
C GLY A 94 32.76 0.48 -9.51
N LEU A 95 31.70 -0.31 -9.33
CA LEU A 95 31.29 -0.85 -8.04
C LEU A 95 31.58 -2.35 -7.93
N SER A 96 31.96 -2.80 -6.73
CA SER A 96 32.08 -4.24 -6.47
C SER A 96 30.69 -4.89 -6.36
N PRO A 97 30.55 -6.21 -6.61
CA PRO A 97 29.32 -6.93 -6.36
C PRO A 97 28.82 -6.78 -4.91
N GLU A 98 29.73 -6.62 -3.95
CA GLU A 98 29.39 -6.39 -2.54
C GLU A 98 28.77 -5.00 -2.33
N ASP A 99 29.32 -3.96 -2.96
CA ASP A 99 28.76 -2.61 -2.89
C ASP A 99 27.37 -2.53 -3.52
N ILE A 100 27.17 -3.24 -4.64
CA ILE A 100 25.88 -3.37 -5.33
C ILE A 100 24.88 -4.08 -4.41
N ALA A 101 25.23 -5.24 -3.86
CA ALA A 101 24.35 -5.97 -2.94
C ALA A 101 24.02 -5.15 -1.68
N ALA A 102 24.99 -4.43 -1.13
CA ALA A 102 24.78 -3.57 0.02
C ALA A 102 23.88 -2.37 -0.30
N ARG A 103 23.99 -1.78 -1.49
CA ARG A 103 23.06 -0.75 -1.98
C ARG A 103 21.65 -1.32 -2.09
N ASP A 104 21.50 -2.45 -2.77
CA ASP A 104 20.20 -3.06 -3.05
C ASP A 104 19.49 -3.47 -1.75
N GLU A 105 20.21 -3.99 -0.76
CA GLU A 105 19.64 -4.29 0.56
C GLU A 105 19.21 -3.01 1.31
N ARG A 106 20.00 -1.92 1.24
CA ARG A 106 19.60 -0.64 1.83
C ARG A 106 18.34 -0.09 1.16
N GLU A 107 18.26 -0.16 -0.17
CA GLU A 107 17.10 0.30 -0.93
C GLU A 107 15.87 -0.54 -0.63
N ARG A 108 16.00 -1.88 -0.59
CA ARG A 108 14.91 -2.78 -0.22
C ARG A 108 14.45 -2.54 1.21
N ARG A 109 15.36 -2.29 2.15
CA ARG A 109 15.00 -1.93 3.53
C ARG A 109 14.21 -0.63 3.58
N ALA A 110 14.73 0.43 2.96
CA ALA A 110 14.03 1.71 2.90
C ALA A 110 12.67 1.63 2.19
N ALA A 111 12.54 0.74 1.20
CA ALA A 111 11.29 0.45 0.53
C ALA A 111 10.28 -0.27 1.44
N ARG A 112 10.73 -1.23 2.27
CA ARG A 112 9.89 -1.85 3.30
C ARG A 112 9.45 -0.84 4.35
N ASP A 113 10.35 0.02 4.82
CA ASP A 113 10.01 1.08 5.78
C ASP A 113 8.93 2.03 5.24
N LYS A 114 8.92 2.29 3.92
CA LYS A 114 7.85 3.07 3.26
C LYS A 114 6.52 2.34 3.23
N VAL A 115 6.52 1.02 2.99
CA VAL A 115 5.30 0.19 3.06
C VAL A 115 4.69 0.30 4.46
N ASP A 116 5.52 0.10 5.49
CA ASP A 116 5.10 0.17 6.88
C ASP A 116 4.55 1.57 7.22
N ALA A 117 5.24 2.63 6.81
CA ALA A 117 4.79 4.01 7.02
C ALA A 117 3.43 4.31 6.36
N VAL A 118 3.15 3.74 5.18
CA VAL A 118 1.84 3.89 4.51
C VAL A 118 0.75 3.16 5.30
N VAL A 119 1.03 1.93 5.73
CA VAL A 119 0.09 1.16 6.56
C VAL A 119 -0.19 1.88 7.88
N ASP A 120 0.84 2.39 8.55
CA ASP A 120 0.71 3.17 9.79
C ASP A 120 -0.09 4.45 9.58
N GLY A 121 0.13 5.14 8.46
CA GLY A 121 -0.64 6.32 8.07
C GLY A 121 -2.14 6.01 7.95
N TRP A 122 -2.50 4.91 7.28
CA TRP A 122 -3.89 4.47 7.19
C TRP A 122 -4.44 3.97 8.53
N ALA A 123 -3.65 3.26 9.32
CA ALA A 123 -4.02 2.83 10.66
C ALA A 123 -4.34 4.02 11.57
N HIS A 124 -3.60 5.13 11.43
CA HIS A 124 -3.89 6.40 12.10
C HIS A 124 -5.20 7.04 11.62
N VAL A 125 -5.54 6.94 10.33
CA VAL A 125 -6.86 7.38 9.82
C VAL A 125 -7.98 6.56 10.47
N PHE A 126 -7.84 5.24 10.51
CA PHE A 126 -8.87 4.32 11.00
C PHE A 126 -8.95 4.20 12.52
N SER A 127 -7.93 4.64 13.26
CA SER A 127 -7.99 4.71 14.73
C SER A 127 -8.85 5.85 15.26
N GLY A 128 -9.37 6.70 14.38
CA GLY A 128 -10.22 7.84 14.70
C GLY A 128 -9.47 9.14 15.04
N ALA A 129 -8.14 9.13 14.98
CA ALA A 129 -7.31 10.30 15.24
C ALA A 129 -7.53 11.45 14.23
N THR A 130 -8.15 11.16 13.09
CA THR A 130 -8.52 12.15 12.05
C THR A 130 -9.90 12.79 12.25
N GLY A 131 -10.55 12.55 13.41
CA GLY A 131 -11.90 13.01 13.69
C GLY A 131 -13.01 12.15 13.08
N LYS A 132 -12.64 11.03 12.43
CA LYS A 132 -13.57 9.98 12.03
C LYS A 132 -13.89 9.10 13.23
N GLU A 133 -15.14 8.70 13.41
CA GLU A 133 -15.56 7.84 14.53
C GLU A 133 -15.25 6.34 14.29
N TYR A 134 -14.14 6.05 13.61
CA TYR A 134 -13.68 4.67 13.40
C TYR A 134 -12.88 4.21 14.61
N LEU A 135 -12.99 2.91 14.92
CA LEU A 135 -12.38 2.35 16.12
C LEU A 135 -11.71 1.02 15.80
N ALA A 136 -10.48 0.85 16.27
CA ALA A 136 -9.86 -0.47 16.30
C ALA A 136 -10.61 -1.34 17.32
N VAL A 137 -11.24 -2.41 16.84
CA VAL A 137 -12.09 -3.28 17.66
C VAL A 137 -11.51 -4.67 17.85
N GLY A 138 -10.46 -5.04 17.09
CA GLY A 138 -10.06 -6.44 17.03
C GLY A 138 -8.86 -6.78 16.16
N LYS A 139 -8.64 -8.08 15.98
CA LYS A 139 -7.58 -8.65 15.14
C LYS A 139 -8.11 -9.77 14.25
N VAL A 140 -7.56 -9.89 13.06
CA VAL A 140 -7.78 -11.04 12.18
C VAL A 140 -6.90 -12.19 12.63
N LEU A 141 -7.50 -13.36 12.83
CA LEU A 141 -6.82 -14.59 13.21
C LEU A 141 -6.33 -15.32 11.96
N ARG A 142 -5.03 -15.59 11.92
CA ARG A 142 -4.37 -16.38 10.87
C ARG A 142 -3.33 -17.29 11.52
N GLU A 143 -3.07 -18.44 10.91
CA GLU A 143 -2.01 -19.35 11.36
C GLU A 143 -0.63 -18.71 11.18
N GLU A 144 0.33 -19.06 12.01
CA GLU A 144 1.71 -18.64 11.81
C GLU A 144 2.25 -19.20 10.47
N GLY A 145 2.96 -18.37 9.70
CA GLY A 145 3.48 -18.76 8.38
C GLY A 145 2.40 -19.02 7.31
N TRP A 146 1.14 -18.60 7.51
CA TRP A 146 0.06 -18.81 6.53
C TRP A 146 0.41 -18.28 5.11
N LEU A 147 1.22 -17.21 5.03
CA LEU A 147 1.71 -16.65 3.78
C LEU A 147 2.65 -17.58 3.02
N ASP A 148 3.42 -18.42 3.69
CA ASP A 148 4.43 -19.29 3.07
C ASP A 148 3.80 -20.37 2.19
N ARG A 149 2.52 -20.66 2.41
CA ARG A 149 1.72 -21.61 1.62
C ARG A 149 1.15 -20.96 0.35
N LEU A 150 1.25 -19.65 0.21
CA LEU A 150 0.69 -18.88 -0.91
C LEU A 150 1.79 -18.40 -1.85
N PRO A 151 1.56 -18.44 -3.18
CA PRO A 151 2.51 -17.89 -4.13
C PRO A 151 2.72 -16.40 -3.88
N ARG A 152 3.96 -15.93 -4.03
CA ARG A 152 4.29 -14.51 -3.92
C ARG A 152 3.55 -13.75 -5.03
N ARG A 153 2.86 -12.68 -4.67
CA ARG A 153 2.13 -11.84 -5.62
C ARG A 153 3.06 -10.82 -6.25
N GLU A 154 2.96 -10.65 -7.56
CA GLU A 154 3.60 -9.54 -8.26
C GLU A 154 2.88 -8.22 -7.95
N LEU A 155 3.51 -7.09 -8.30
CA LEU A 155 2.85 -5.79 -8.28
C LEU A 155 1.75 -5.75 -9.34
N CYS A 156 0.61 -5.14 -9.02
CA CYS A 156 -0.36 -4.76 -10.02
C CYS A 156 0.26 -3.82 -11.06
N GLY A 157 -0.22 -3.84 -12.31
CA GLY A 157 0.34 -3.05 -13.40
C GLY A 157 0.46 -1.56 -13.10
N LYS A 158 -0.59 -0.96 -12.51
CA LYS A 158 -0.57 0.45 -12.09
C LYS A 158 0.53 0.75 -11.07
N ALA A 159 0.74 -0.11 -10.07
CA ALA A 159 1.81 0.09 -9.10
C ALA A 159 3.19 -0.10 -9.73
N ALA A 160 3.33 -1.05 -10.65
CA ALA A 160 4.56 -1.27 -11.39
C ALA A 160 4.94 -0.05 -12.26
N GLU A 161 3.96 0.60 -12.89
CA GLU A 161 4.16 1.80 -13.72
C GLU A 161 4.53 3.06 -12.90
N LEU A 162 4.04 3.14 -11.65
CA LEU A 162 4.30 4.25 -10.73
C LEU A 162 5.63 4.13 -9.98
N ARG A 163 6.39 3.06 -10.23
CA ARG A 163 7.71 2.88 -9.63
C ARG A 163 8.63 4.06 -9.96
N PRO A 164 9.46 4.50 -9.01
CA PRO A 164 10.35 5.62 -9.25
C PRO A 164 11.29 5.30 -10.41
N LYS A 165 11.55 6.32 -11.23
CA LYS A 165 12.65 6.27 -12.20
C LYS A 165 13.91 6.73 -11.48
N GLY A 166 14.99 6.00 -11.66
CA GLY A 166 16.33 6.28 -11.18
C GLY A 166 16.93 7.52 -11.83
N ARG A 167 18.20 7.79 -11.48
CA ARG A 167 18.93 8.99 -11.87
C ARG A 167 19.47 8.88 -13.30
N VAL A 168 18.60 8.80 -14.31
CA VAL A 168 19.04 9.17 -15.67
C VAL A 168 19.21 10.70 -15.70
N LYS A 169 20.45 11.19 -15.67
CA LYS A 169 20.75 12.61 -15.88
C LYS A 169 20.14 13.03 -17.23
N ARG A 170 18.99 13.71 -17.22
CA ARG A 170 18.49 14.41 -18.41
C ARG A 170 19.57 15.43 -18.80
N LYS A 171 20.35 15.16 -19.85
CA LYS A 171 21.10 16.20 -20.55
C LYS A 171 20.09 17.28 -20.92
N LYS A 172 20.09 18.41 -20.21
CA LYS A 172 19.28 19.57 -20.57
C LYS A 172 19.69 19.96 -21.98
N GLY A 173 18.79 19.72 -22.94
CA GLY A 173 18.96 20.13 -24.32
C GLY A 173 19.21 21.64 -24.37
N ALA A 174 20.25 22.02 -25.13
CA ALA A 174 20.54 23.40 -25.48
C ALA A 174 19.29 24.07 -26.05
N LYS A 175 18.76 25.09 -25.36
CA LYS A 175 17.76 26.00 -25.94
C LYS A 175 18.46 27.19 -26.56
N LYS A 176 18.71 27.03 -27.86
CA LYS A 176 18.44 27.95 -28.99
C LYS A 176 18.49 29.46 -28.69
N ALA A 177 19.42 30.11 -29.40
CA ALA A 177 19.51 31.55 -29.61
C ALA A 177 18.14 32.16 -29.99
N LYS A 178 17.88 33.38 -29.49
CA LYS A 178 16.84 34.26 -29.98
C LYS A 178 17.50 35.60 -30.32
N GLU A 179 17.68 35.83 -31.62
CA GLU A 179 17.80 37.16 -32.23
C GLU A 179 16.63 38.02 -31.81
N GLU A 180 16.88 39.15 -31.16
CA GLU A 180 16.05 40.35 -31.22
C GLU A 180 16.99 41.56 -31.15
N GLY A 181 17.36 42.10 -32.31
CA GLY A 181 18.06 43.36 -32.46
C GLY A 181 17.35 44.19 -33.53
N GLY A 182 16.41 45.02 -33.09
CA GLY A 182 15.68 45.92 -33.98
C GLY A 182 15.10 47.11 -33.23
N GLN A 183 15.67 48.29 -33.54
CA GLN A 183 15.10 49.65 -33.43
C GLN A 183 14.98 50.19 -32.00
N GLN A 184 15.45 51.40 -31.65
CA GLN A 184 15.58 52.68 -32.38
C GLN A 184 16.91 53.38 -32.09
#